data_AF-F3GN49-F1
#
_entry.id   AF-F3GN49-F1
#
_cell.length_a   1.000
_cell.length_b   1.000
_cell.length_c   1.000
_cell.angle_alpha   90.00
_cell.angle_beta   90.00
_cell.angle_gamma   90.00
#
_symmetry.space_group_name_H-M   'P 1'
#
loop_
_entity.id
_entity.type
_entity.pdbx_description
1 polymer ?
#
loop_
_entity_poly.entity_id
_entity_poly.type
_entity_poly.pdbx_seq_one_letter_code
_entity_poly.pdbx_strand_id
1 'polypeptide(L)'
;NPDDLTQWLTDYLAAGGWPEAAEQRVPVAELFPPRGVFGLYVQQRLREARSAGEAFGSTAVHVPGEAVDLQVHEGGVSVSLADGRMLRGSRPAPE
;
A
#
# COMPACT_ATOMS: atom_id res chain seq x y z
N ASN A 1 -13.55 1.46 -0.67
CA ASN A 1 -14.45 1.65 0.49
C ASN A 1 -13.76 2.64 1.44
N PRO A 2 -14.34 3.82 1.72
CA PRO A 2 -13.75 4.80 2.64
C PRO A 2 -13.60 4.26 4.08
N ASP A 3 -14.43 3.30 4.48
CA ASP A 3 -14.43 2.74 5.84
C ASP A 3 -13.53 1.51 6.01
N ASP A 4 -12.77 1.15 4.96
CA ASP A 4 -12.02 -0.11 4.89
C ASP A 4 -11.03 -0.28 6.05
N LEU A 5 -10.30 0.78 6.38
CA LEU A 5 -9.34 0.78 7.48
C LEU A 5 -10.04 0.61 8.83
N THR A 6 -11.14 1.32 9.07
CA THR A 6 -11.89 1.24 10.33
C THR A 6 -12.50 -0.15 10.52
N GLN A 7 -12.98 -0.77 9.45
CA GLN A 7 -13.53 -2.12 9.47
C GLN A 7 -12.43 -3.16 9.73
N TRP A 8 -11.31 -3.06 9.02
CA TRP A 8 -10.14 -3.91 9.27
C TRP A 8 -9.62 -3.78 10.71
N LEU A 9 -9.55 -2.55 11.23
CA LEU A 9 -9.05 -2.30 12.58
C LEU A 9 -10.01 -2.89 13.63
N THR A 10 -11.33 -2.83 13.39
CA THR A 10 -12.33 -3.48 14.25
C THR A 10 -12.07 -4.98 14.36
N ASP A 11 -11.86 -5.65 13.22
CA ASP A 11 -11.60 -7.09 13.19
C ASP A 11 -10.25 -7.44 13.84
N TYR A 12 -9.22 -6.64 13.57
CA TYR A 12 -7.89 -6.81 14.16
C TYR A 12 -7.92 -6.69 15.70
N LEU A 13 -8.70 -5.74 16.24
CA LEU A 13 -8.90 -5.57 17.67
C LEU A 13 -9.70 -6.72 18.29
N ALA A 14 -10.77 -7.17 17.61
CA ALA A 14 -11.56 -8.31 18.05
C ALA A 14 -10.73 -9.62 18.11
N ALA A 15 -9.73 -9.75 17.23
CA ALA A 15 -8.76 -10.84 17.26
C ALA A 15 -7.64 -10.68 18.31
N GLY A 16 -7.65 -9.58 19.10
CA GLY A 16 -6.66 -9.32 20.13
C GLY A 16 -5.34 -8.70 19.62
N GLY A 17 -5.31 -8.15 18.42
CA GLY A 17 -4.10 -7.67 17.76
C GLY A 17 -3.46 -6.41 18.39
N TRP A 18 -4.21 -5.65 19.19
CA TRP A 18 -3.68 -4.51 19.95
C TRP A 18 -4.46 -4.35 21.28
N PRO A 19 -4.09 -5.11 22.33
CA PRO A 19 -4.81 -5.15 23.59
C PRO A 19 -4.93 -3.78 24.29
N GLU A 20 -3.90 -2.94 24.18
CA GLU A 20 -3.83 -1.62 24.81
C GLU A 20 -4.87 -0.64 24.24
N ALA A 21 -5.47 -0.93 23.08
CA ALA A 21 -6.59 -0.16 22.56
C ALA A 21 -7.81 -0.18 23.49
N ALA A 22 -8.01 -1.28 24.24
CA ALA A 22 -9.13 -1.43 25.16
C ALA A 22 -9.11 -0.40 26.31
N GLU A 23 -7.93 0.12 26.66
CA GLU A 23 -7.76 1.12 27.71
C GLU A 23 -8.27 2.51 27.29
N GLN A 24 -8.28 2.81 26.00
CA GLN A 24 -8.64 4.13 25.48
C GLN A 24 -10.15 4.40 25.49
N ARG A 25 -10.98 3.34 25.41
CA ARG A 25 -12.45 3.42 25.49
C ARG A 25 -13.10 4.42 24.53
N VAL A 26 -12.48 4.67 23.38
CA VAL A 26 -13.02 5.51 22.29
C VAL A 26 -13.52 4.64 21.13
N PRO A 27 -14.39 5.16 20.25
CA PRO A 27 -14.75 4.48 19.01
C PRO A 27 -13.51 4.14 18.17
N VAL A 28 -13.57 3.03 17.43
CA VAL A 28 -12.44 2.57 16.59
C VAL A 28 -12.00 3.63 15.57
N ALA A 29 -12.95 4.40 15.02
CA ALA A 29 -12.68 5.47 14.08
C ALA A 29 -11.88 6.64 14.69
N GLU A 30 -11.84 6.76 16.02
CA GLU A 30 -11.12 7.80 16.77
C GLU A 30 -9.79 7.30 17.34
N LEU A 31 -9.46 6.01 17.15
CA LEU A 31 -8.18 5.46 17.60
C LEU A 31 -7.02 5.97 16.72
N PHE A 32 -5.88 6.20 17.37
CA PHE A 32 -4.60 6.47 16.72
C PHE A 32 -3.67 5.25 16.86
N PRO A 33 -3.80 4.24 15.98
CA PRO A 33 -3.02 3.01 16.10
C PRO A 33 -1.52 3.29 15.93
N PRO A 34 -0.65 2.50 16.60
CA PRO A 34 0.78 2.55 16.36
C PRO A 34 1.07 2.40 14.86
N ARG A 35 2.10 3.09 14.37
CA ARG A 35 2.48 3.03 12.94
C ARG A 35 2.71 1.59 12.45
N GLY A 36 3.15 0.70 13.32
CA GLY A 36 3.31 -0.73 13.03
C GLY A 36 1.99 -1.43 12.69
N VAL A 37 0.90 -1.12 13.38
CA VAL A 37 -0.44 -1.70 13.12
C VAL A 37 -0.96 -1.24 11.76
N PHE A 38 -0.79 0.05 11.43
CA PHE A 38 -1.11 0.55 10.09
C PHE A 38 -0.28 -0.15 9.00
N GLY A 39 0.99 -0.44 9.28
CA GLY A 39 1.83 -1.23 8.38
C GLY A 39 1.27 -2.62 8.08
N LEU A 40 0.72 -3.32 9.09
CA LEU A 40 0.08 -4.63 8.90
C LEU A 40 -1.14 -4.55 7.99
N TYR A 41 -1.99 -3.54 8.18
CA TYR A 41 -3.14 -3.26 7.31
C TYR A 41 -2.72 -3.09 5.85
N VAL A 42 -1.77 -2.19 5.58
CA VAL A 42 -1.31 -1.90 4.22
C VAL A 42 -0.70 -3.15 3.58
N GLN A 43 0.09 -3.93 4.33
CA GLN A 43 0.67 -5.17 3.81
C GLN A 43 -0.39 -6.21 3.47
N GLN A 44 -1.45 -6.33 4.27
CA GLN A 44 -2.57 -7.23 3.96
C GLN A 44 -3.30 -6.80 2.69
N ARG A 45 -3.67 -5.52 2.57
CA ARG A 45 -4.34 -5.00 1.37
C ARG A 45 -3.47 -5.14 0.12
N LEU A 46 -2.16 -4.95 0.23
CA LEU A 46 -1.24 -5.16 -0.88
C LEU A 46 -1.17 -6.64 -1.30
N ARG A 47 -1.20 -7.60 -0.36
CA ARG A 47 -1.25 -9.03 -0.69
C ARG A 47 -2.57 -9.40 -1.38
N GLU A 48 -3.69 -8.92 -0.86
CA GLU A 48 -5.02 -9.15 -1.46
C GLU A 48 -5.11 -8.57 -2.87
N ALA A 49 -4.63 -7.34 -3.07
CA ALA A 49 -4.59 -6.70 -4.37
C ALA A 49 -3.69 -7.44 -5.37
N ARG A 50 -2.53 -7.95 -4.93
CA ARG A 50 -1.67 -8.80 -5.77
C ARG A 50 -2.39 -10.07 -6.20
N SER A 51 -3.00 -10.79 -5.26
CA SER A 51 -3.74 -12.02 -5.55
C SER A 51 -4.91 -11.78 -6.51
N ALA A 52 -5.65 -10.68 -6.33
CA ALA A 52 -6.74 -10.31 -7.25
C ALA A 52 -6.20 -9.92 -8.64
N GLY A 53 -5.05 -9.23 -8.70
CA GLY A 53 -4.42 -8.78 -9.94
C GLY A 53 -3.82 -9.90 -10.79
N GLU A 54 -3.42 -11.01 -10.18
CA GLU A 54 -2.88 -12.19 -10.89
C GLU A 54 -3.84 -12.70 -11.97
N ALA A 55 -5.16 -12.66 -11.72
CA ALA A 55 -6.18 -13.04 -12.70
C ALA A 55 -6.18 -12.18 -13.98
N PHE A 56 -5.61 -10.98 -13.90
CA PHE A 56 -5.48 -10.03 -15.01
C PHE A 56 -4.04 -9.90 -15.52
N GLY A 57 -3.12 -10.78 -15.08
CA GLY A 57 -1.70 -10.69 -15.41
C GLY A 57 -0.99 -9.48 -14.78
N SER A 58 -1.62 -8.81 -13.81
CA SER A 58 -1.02 -7.68 -13.11
C SER A 58 -0.08 -8.15 -12.01
N THR A 59 1.03 -7.45 -11.83
CA THR A 59 2.03 -7.75 -10.78
C THR A 59 2.38 -6.49 -10.01
N ALA A 60 2.78 -6.64 -8.75
CA ALA A 60 3.29 -5.54 -7.94
C ALA A 60 4.54 -5.97 -7.18
N VAL A 61 5.66 -5.31 -7.48
CA VAL A 61 6.97 -5.64 -6.93
C VAL A 61 7.52 -4.43 -6.18
N HIS A 62 8.11 -4.69 -5.01
CA HIS A 62 8.84 -3.65 -4.29
C HIS A 62 10.22 -3.47 -4.95
N VAL A 63 10.50 -2.26 -5.43
CA VAL A 63 11.83 -1.88 -5.93
C VAL A 63 12.52 -1.04 -4.85
N PRO A 64 13.45 -1.63 -4.07
CA PRO A 64 14.15 -0.87 -3.04
C PRO A 64 15.12 0.10 -3.71
N GLY A 65 14.98 1.39 -3.46
CA GLY A 65 15.87 2.41 -3.99
C GLY A 65 15.28 3.81 -3.86
N GLU A 66 16.14 4.81 -3.77
CA GLU A 66 15.74 6.21 -3.79
C GLU A 66 15.61 6.68 -5.25
N ALA A 67 14.45 7.22 -5.62
CA ALA A 67 14.26 7.87 -6.91
C ALA A 67 14.89 9.27 -6.88
N VAL A 68 15.86 9.52 -7.77
CA VAL A 68 16.64 10.77 -7.82
C VAL A 68 16.28 11.64 -9.03
N ASP A 69 15.63 11.07 -10.04
CA ASP A 69 15.12 11.82 -11.20
C ASP A 69 13.85 11.15 -11.76
N LEU A 70 12.96 11.97 -12.31
CA LEU A 70 11.71 11.57 -12.95
C LEU A 70 11.53 12.35 -14.25
N GLN A 71 11.48 11.63 -15.38
CA GLN A 71 11.29 12.21 -16.69
C GLN A 71 10.01 11.71 -17.33
N VAL A 72 9.17 12.64 -17.78
CA VAL A 72 7.94 12.34 -18.53
C VAL A 72 8.18 12.65 -20.00
N HIS A 73 7.82 11.71 -20.86
CA HIS A 73 7.94 11.81 -22.32
C HIS A 73 6.66 11.29 -22.98
N GLU A 74 6.53 11.50 -24.29
CA GLU A 74 5.31 11.12 -25.03
C GLU A 74 4.93 9.64 -24.88
N GLY A 75 5.94 8.77 -24.77
CA GLY A 75 5.76 7.32 -24.62
C GLY A 75 5.56 6.83 -23.19
N GLY A 76 5.70 7.70 -22.18
CA GLY A 76 5.53 7.33 -20.77
C GLY A 76 6.49 8.05 -19.82
N VAL A 77 7.05 7.29 -18.87
CA VAL A 77 7.83 7.84 -17.75
C VAL A 77 9.11 7.03 -17.56
N SER A 78 10.21 7.71 -17.24
CA SER A 78 11.47 7.10 -16.81
C SER A 78 11.81 7.59 -15.40
N VAL A 79 12.26 6.69 -14.53
CA VAL A 79 12.70 6.99 -13.17
C VAL A 79 14.15 6.57 -13.03
N SER A 80 15.04 7.49 -12.63
CA SER A 80 16.42 7.15 -12.27
C SER A 80 16.51 6.93 -10.76
N LEU A 81 17.14 5.83 -10.35
CA LEU A 81 17.41 5.53 -8.95
C LEU A 81 18.84 5.94 -8.57
N ALA A 82 19.06 6.24 -7.29
CA ALA A 82 20.36 6.65 -6.75
C ALA A 82 21.49 5.62 -7.00
N ASP A 83 21.14 4.35 -7.19
CA ASP A 83 22.07 3.27 -7.49
C ASP A 83 22.38 3.11 -8.99
N GLY A 84 21.92 4.03 -9.82
CA GLY A 84 22.14 4.04 -11.27
C GLY A 84 21.16 3.17 -12.08
N ARG A 85 20.24 2.44 -11.45
CA ARG A 85 19.17 1.74 -12.18
C ARG A 85 18.18 2.75 -12.77
N MET A 86 17.59 2.39 -13.91
CA MET A 86 16.51 3.15 -14.55
C MET A 86 15.28 2.27 -14.71
N LEU A 87 14.14 2.73 -14.19
CA LEU A 87 12.82 2.11 -14.38
C LEU A 87 12.08 2.84 -15.50
N ARG A 88 11.29 2.12 -16.30
CA ARG A 88 10.48 2.68 -17.38
C ARG A 88 9.04 2.24 -17.25
N GLY A 89 8.11 3.18 -17.31
CA GLY A 89 6.68 2.93 -17.48
C GLY A 89 6.25 3.39 -18.86
N SER A 90 5.56 2.53 -19.61
CA SER A 90 4.94 2.88 -20.89
C SER A 90 3.51 3.34 -20.67
N ARG A 91 3.07 4.37 -21.41
CA ARG A 91 1.64 4.64 -21.52
C ARG A 91 1.00 3.57 -22.42
N PRO A 92 -0.08 2.89 -22.00
CA PRO A 92 -0.82 2.05 -22.92
C PRO A 92 -1.31 2.90 -24.10
N ALA A 93 -1.30 2.35 -25.32
CA ALA A 93 -1.86 3.04 -26.47
C ALA A 93 -3.36 3.31 -26.21
N PRO A 94 -3.90 4.47 -26.64
CA PRO A 94 -5.34 4.70 -26.56
C PRO A 94 -6.05 3.62 -27.39
N GLU A 95 -7.09 3.01 -26.82
CA GLU A 95 -8.01 2.09 -27.52
C GLU A 95 -8.86 2.82 -28.57
#